data_AF-A0A4D4KXN2-F1
#
_entry.id   AF-A0A4D4KXN2-F1
#
_cell.length_a   1.000
_cell.length_b   1.000
_cell.length_c   1.000
_cell.angle_alpha   90.00
_cell.angle_beta   90.00
_cell.angle_gamma   90.00
#
_symmetry.space_group_name_H-M   'P 1'
#
loop_
_entity.id
_entity.type
_entity.pdbx_description
1 polymer ?
#
loop_
_entity_poly.entity_id
_entity_poly.type
_entity_poly.pdbx_seq_one_letter_code
_entity_poly.pdbx_strand_id
1 'polypeptide(L)'
;MAGRRRSGGWRALLCLPLAGAFSLTALSGCGPVPAPDDPEGRDGRAVQRMLDQRAAAVRERDADAFLATVDRGSAGYLAEQRRVFRQMSAVPLRSWTYRLVRTGGFEPARVGGRSLAAQVELRYRLKGYDTAPVVSAQYLTLARRGGQWYVASDDGVVDGKRGTEQLWDQGTVDVVRGAHSLVLGVGQDRRVLRAVADTADRAVPVLGHVWPQEWAGRVVVEVPASLGRMAALLGASADGYRGIAAVTTGEVGGAGDETPADRVIVNPEAYQVLGDFGRRVVITHETAHVATRTATSASTPLWLSEGFADWVGYRTPGRTPRQIAPSSPTPSPPGTCPPRSRATPTSASAATPTASPAPMNRAGSPAA
;
A
#
# COMPACT_ATOMS: atom_id res chain seq x y z
N MET A 1 -31.13 93.50 38.97
CA MET A 1 -32.30 92.69 38.57
C MET A 1 -31.83 91.26 38.31
N ALA A 2 -32.53 90.28 38.91
CA ALA A 2 -32.50 88.81 38.70
C ALA A 2 -31.13 88.09 38.82
N GLY A 3 -30.90 87.01 39.59
CA GLY A 3 -31.62 86.18 40.57
C GLY A 3 -30.59 85.17 41.12
N ARG A 4 -30.40 84.98 42.43
CA ARG A 4 -30.93 83.89 43.29
C ARG A 4 -30.90 82.50 42.58
N ARG A 5 -30.23 81.43 43.05
CA ARG A 5 -30.16 80.75 44.38
C ARG A 5 -28.99 79.73 44.35
N ARG A 6 -28.16 79.61 45.41
CA ARG A 6 -28.14 78.55 46.48
C ARG A 6 -28.08 77.11 45.93
N SER A 7 -27.31 76.14 46.42
CA SER A 7 -26.52 75.88 47.65
C SER A 7 -25.90 74.47 47.43
N GLY A 8 -24.65 74.19 47.78
CA GLY A 8 -24.24 73.75 49.12
C GLY A 8 -23.53 72.38 49.03
N GLY A 9 -22.58 72.11 49.94
CA GLY A 9 -22.00 70.77 50.13
C GLY A 9 -20.48 70.75 50.24
N TRP A 10 -19.99 70.62 51.47
CA TRP A 10 -18.59 70.60 51.91
C TRP A 10 -17.89 69.24 51.73
N ARG A 11 -16.55 69.32 51.56
CA ARG A 11 -15.45 68.48 52.14
C ARG A 11 -15.48 66.96 51.86
N ALA A 12 -14.40 66.21 51.64
CA ALA A 12 -13.00 66.36 52.00
C ALA A 12 -12.10 65.44 51.13
N LEU A 13 -10.82 65.85 51.03
CA LEU A 13 -9.58 65.06 51.03
C LEU A 13 -9.63 63.53 50.91
N LEU A 14 -8.77 62.96 50.05
CA LEU A 14 -7.60 62.19 50.52
C LEU A 14 -6.62 61.89 49.36
N CYS A 15 -5.35 62.24 49.58
CA CYS A 15 -4.18 61.76 48.84
C CYS A 15 -3.85 60.30 49.21
N LEU A 16 -3.28 59.51 48.29
CA LEU A 16 -2.13 58.60 48.52
C LEU A 16 -1.73 57.88 47.20
N PRO A 17 -0.49 57.38 47.08
CA PRO A 17 0.30 57.40 45.85
C PRO A 17 0.59 56.01 45.26
N LEU A 18 1.16 56.07 44.05
CA LEU A 18 1.78 54.99 43.29
C LEU A 18 2.83 54.19 44.09
N ALA A 19 2.72 52.86 44.04
CA ALA A 19 3.83 51.93 44.22
C ALA A 19 3.72 50.84 43.16
N GLY A 20 4.52 50.93 42.10
CA GLY A 20 4.65 49.92 41.07
C GLY A 20 5.57 48.80 41.52
N ALA A 21 5.04 47.58 41.61
CA ALA A 21 5.83 46.36 41.75
C ALA A 21 6.04 45.76 40.34
N PHE A 22 7.28 45.77 39.87
CA PHE A 22 7.73 45.03 38.69
C PHE A 22 7.84 43.54 39.06
N SER A 23 6.82 42.75 38.71
CA SER A 23 6.87 41.30 38.76
C SER A 23 7.60 40.77 37.53
N LEU A 24 8.86 40.35 37.69
CA LEU A 24 9.56 39.49 36.73
C LEU A 24 8.98 38.08 36.82
N THR A 25 7.98 37.78 35.98
CA THR A 25 7.52 36.42 35.74
C THR A 25 8.51 35.70 34.82
N ALA A 26 9.41 34.92 35.42
CA ALA A 26 10.16 33.89 34.71
C ALA A 26 9.19 32.79 34.27
N LEU A 27 8.77 32.85 32.99
CA LEU A 27 8.03 31.79 32.33
C LEU A 27 9.00 30.61 32.07
N SER A 28 9.18 29.77 33.08
CA SER A 28 9.68 28.41 32.90
C SER A 28 8.61 27.61 32.15
N GLY A 29 8.62 27.70 30.83
CA GLY A 29 7.76 26.91 29.95
C GLY A 29 8.18 25.44 30.01
N CYS A 30 7.62 24.69 30.97
CA CYS A 30 7.51 23.24 30.86
C CYS A 30 6.48 22.92 29.76
N GLY A 31 6.89 23.10 28.50
CA GLY A 31 6.22 22.41 27.40
C GLY A 31 6.39 20.89 27.61
N PRO A 32 5.40 20.06 27.26
CA PRO A 32 5.58 18.61 27.31
C PRO A 32 6.84 18.26 26.52
N VAL A 33 7.81 17.63 27.19
CA VAL A 33 8.98 17.06 26.53
C VAL A 33 8.42 16.08 25.49
N PRO A 34 8.67 16.29 24.18
CA PRO A 34 8.23 15.35 23.16
C PRO A 34 8.68 13.96 23.59
N ALA A 35 7.80 12.97 23.49
CA ALA A 35 8.18 11.60 23.78
C ALA A 35 9.50 11.29 23.07
N PRO A 36 10.42 10.54 23.68
CA PRO A 36 11.74 10.22 23.09
C PRO A 36 11.66 9.70 21.64
N ASP A 37 10.46 9.22 21.26
CA ASP A 37 10.10 8.60 20.00
C ASP A 37 8.87 9.28 19.35
N ASP A 38 8.92 10.60 19.16
CA ASP A 38 7.98 11.36 18.34
C ASP A 38 8.52 11.55 16.89
N PRO A 39 7.77 11.17 15.83
CA PRO A 39 8.13 11.47 14.43
C PRO A 39 8.39 12.95 14.16
N GLU A 40 7.69 13.85 14.84
CA GLU A 40 7.88 15.29 14.70
C GLU A 40 9.03 15.80 15.56
N GLY A 41 9.55 14.99 16.49
CA GLY A 41 10.65 15.31 17.39
C GLY A 41 12.01 15.46 16.70
N ARG A 42 13.06 15.74 17.50
CA ARG A 42 14.43 15.96 16.99
C ARG A 42 14.96 14.75 16.21
N ASP A 43 14.78 13.55 16.75
CA ASP A 43 15.26 12.31 16.15
C ASP A 43 14.37 11.91 14.96
N GLY A 44 13.04 12.02 15.06
CA GLY A 44 12.12 11.78 13.95
C GLY A 44 12.42 12.65 12.72
N ARG A 45 12.63 13.96 12.89
CA ARG A 45 13.07 14.85 11.80
C ARG A 45 14.43 14.46 11.20
N ALA A 46 15.35 13.94 12.01
CA ALA A 46 16.64 13.47 11.52
C ALA A 46 16.52 12.16 10.72
N VAL A 47 15.65 11.25 11.16
CA VAL A 47 15.29 10.03 10.44
C VAL A 47 14.62 10.36 9.11
N GLN A 48 13.64 11.28 9.10
CA GLN A 48 12.98 11.71 7.86
C GLN A 48 13.99 12.26 6.84
N ARG A 49 14.94 13.10 7.26
CA ARG A 49 16.00 13.58 6.35
C ARG A 49 16.86 12.46 5.76
N MET A 50 17.20 11.43 6.55
CA MET A 50 17.91 10.25 6.04
C MET A 50 17.06 9.49 5.02
N LEU A 51 15.76 9.32 5.30
CA LEU A 51 14.83 8.67 4.39
C LEU A 51 14.65 9.48 3.09
N ASP A 52 14.66 10.81 3.14
CA ASP A 52 14.59 11.69 1.97
C ASP A 52 15.85 11.54 1.09
N GLN A 53 17.04 11.47 1.70
CA GLN A 53 18.30 11.20 1.00
C GLN A 53 18.28 9.82 0.33
N ARG A 54 17.81 8.80 1.06
CA ARG A 54 17.64 7.45 0.53
C ARG A 54 16.68 7.43 -0.66
N ALA A 55 15.57 8.16 -0.58
CA ALA A 55 14.62 8.29 -1.69
C ALA A 55 15.22 8.99 -2.90
N ALA A 56 15.99 10.07 -2.70
CA ALA A 56 16.69 10.76 -3.79
C ALA A 56 17.66 9.82 -4.51
N ALA A 57 18.47 9.07 -3.77
CA ALA A 57 19.40 8.10 -4.32
C ALA A 57 18.72 7.03 -5.20
N VAL A 58 17.54 6.52 -4.80
CA VAL A 58 16.77 5.59 -5.65
C VAL A 58 16.30 6.26 -6.95
N ARG A 59 15.77 7.49 -6.87
CA ARG A 59 15.30 8.22 -8.07
C ARG A 59 16.43 8.55 -9.04
N GLU A 60 17.58 8.92 -8.49
CA GLU A 60 18.79 9.28 -9.24
C GLU A 60 19.60 8.07 -9.69
N ARG A 61 19.22 6.86 -9.23
CA ARG A 61 19.92 5.59 -9.49
C ARG A 61 21.35 5.58 -8.96
N ASP A 62 21.58 6.30 -7.87
CA ASP A 62 22.86 6.38 -7.16
C ASP A 62 22.94 5.28 -6.08
N ALA A 63 23.65 4.21 -6.42
CA ALA A 63 23.83 3.09 -5.50
C ALA A 63 24.68 3.46 -4.28
N ASP A 64 25.67 4.34 -4.43
CA ASP A 64 26.58 4.68 -3.35
C ASP A 64 25.89 5.61 -2.34
N ALA A 65 25.12 6.59 -2.80
CA ALA A 65 24.29 7.43 -1.94
C ALA A 65 23.19 6.62 -1.23
N PHE A 66 22.61 5.62 -1.90
CA PHE A 66 21.64 4.73 -1.26
C PHE A 66 22.28 3.91 -0.14
N LEU A 67 23.43 3.28 -0.41
CA LEU A 67 24.14 2.47 0.57
C LEU A 67 24.77 3.30 1.69
N ALA A 68 25.04 4.59 1.47
CA ALA A 68 25.45 5.52 2.53
C ALA A 68 24.36 5.71 3.60
N THR A 69 23.10 5.38 3.32
CA THR A 69 22.00 5.43 4.29
C THR A 69 21.86 4.16 5.14
N VAL A 70 22.70 3.13 4.89
CA VAL A 70 22.64 1.82 5.53
C VAL A 70 23.78 1.66 6.55
N ASP A 71 23.50 1.10 7.73
CA ASP A 71 24.52 0.94 8.78
C ASP A 71 25.60 -0.03 8.32
N ARG A 72 26.86 0.44 8.25
CA ARG A 72 28.02 -0.41 7.92
C ARG A 72 28.28 -1.48 8.98
N GLY A 73 27.81 -1.28 10.22
CA GLY A 73 27.83 -2.30 11.27
C GLY A 73 26.94 -3.51 10.97
N SER A 74 25.95 -3.36 10.09
CA SER A 74 25.04 -4.44 9.65
C SER A 74 25.47 -4.98 8.29
N ALA A 75 26.64 -5.62 8.21
CA ALA A 75 27.23 -6.07 6.93
C ALA A 75 26.31 -6.96 6.08
N GLY A 76 25.54 -7.85 6.73
CA GLY A 76 24.54 -8.69 6.04
C GLY A 76 23.43 -7.86 5.40
N TYR A 77 22.85 -6.93 6.16
CA TYR A 77 21.82 -6.02 5.66
C TYR A 77 22.36 -5.10 4.55
N LEU A 78 23.58 -4.60 4.69
CA LEU A 78 24.23 -3.81 3.63
C LEU A 78 24.37 -4.59 2.31
N ALA A 79 24.76 -5.87 2.38
CA ALA A 79 24.86 -6.74 1.21
C ALA A 79 23.48 -7.00 0.57
N GLU A 80 22.46 -7.16 1.40
CA GLU A 80 21.07 -7.28 0.98
C GLU A 80 20.55 -6.02 0.30
N GLN A 81 20.72 -4.86 0.90
CA GLN A 81 20.29 -3.59 0.32
C GLN A 81 20.98 -3.29 -1.00
N ARG A 82 22.26 -3.68 -1.14
CA ARG A 82 22.99 -3.61 -2.42
C ARG A 82 22.37 -4.53 -3.48
N ARG A 83 21.89 -5.72 -3.08
CA ARG A 83 21.21 -6.66 -3.98
C ARG A 83 19.86 -6.09 -4.43
N VAL A 84 19.02 -5.64 -3.49
CA VAL A 84 17.70 -5.05 -3.78
C VAL A 84 17.81 -3.85 -4.71
N PHE A 85 18.77 -2.95 -4.47
CA PHE A 85 19.00 -1.79 -5.34
C PHE A 85 19.27 -2.18 -6.80
N ARG A 86 20.08 -3.23 -7.03
CA ARG A 86 20.32 -3.75 -8.38
C ARG A 86 19.07 -4.41 -8.96
N GLN A 87 18.33 -5.16 -8.15
CA GLN A 87 17.14 -5.90 -8.56
C GLN A 87 16.04 -5.00 -9.10
N MET A 88 15.85 -3.80 -8.53
CA MET A 88 14.86 -2.82 -8.99
C MET A 88 15.34 -1.89 -10.11
N SER A 89 16.59 -2.01 -10.58
CA SER A 89 17.18 -1.03 -11.51
C SER A 89 16.41 -0.88 -12.83
N ALA A 90 15.77 -1.93 -13.36
CA ALA A 90 14.98 -1.83 -14.59
C ALA A 90 13.61 -1.15 -14.41
N VAL A 91 13.12 -1.01 -13.17
CA VAL A 91 11.78 -0.52 -12.85
C VAL A 91 11.65 0.96 -13.23
N PRO A 92 10.61 1.36 -14.00
CA PRO A 92 10.44 2.74 -14.46
C PRO A 92 9.80 3.62 -13.38
N LEU A 93 10.57 4.03 -12.39
CA LEU A 93 10.08 4.92 -11.34
C LEU A 93 9.84 6.35 -11.86
N ARG A 94 8.70 6.94 -11.48
CA ARG A 94 8.37 8.37 -11.63
C ARG A 94 8.56 9.13 -10.34
N SER A 95 8.16 8.53 -9.23
CA SER A 95 8.36 9.07 -7.89
C SER A 95 8.69 7.94 -6.93
N TRP A 96 9.45 8.29 -5.90
CA TRP A 96 9.82 7.42 -4.79
C TRP A 96 10.03 8.31 -3.58
N THR A 97 9.30 8.06 -2.50
CA THR A 97 9.31 8.86 -1.28
C THR A 97 9.04 7.97 -0.09
N TYR A 98 9.62 8.32 1.05
CA TYR A 98 9.37 7.67 2.32
C TYR A 98 8.72 8.68 3.29
N ARG A 99 7.76 8.23 4.08
CA ARG A 99 7.20 9.01 5.19
C ARG A 99 7.40 8.24 6.49
N LEU A 100 8.09 8.83 7.45
CA LEU A 100 8.12 8.31 8.82
C LEU A 100 6.72 8.46 9.43
N VAL A 101 6.07 7.35 9.73
CA VAL A 101 4.72 7.32 10.30
C VAL A 101 4.80 7.32 11.82
N ARG A 102 5.66 6.47 12.36
CA ARG A 102 5.80 6.28 13.80
C ARG A 102 7.21 5.83 14.16
N THR A 103 7.66 6.24 15.34
CA THR A 103 8.85 5.70 16.01
C THR A 103 8.44 4.87 17.22
N GLY A 104 9.21 3.83 17.52
CA GLY A 104 8.84 2.77 18.46
C GLY A 104 7.79 1.80 17.89
N GLY A 105 7.05 1.12 18.78
CA GLY A 105 5.97 0.20 18.41
C GLY A 105 6.39 -1.25 18.18
N PHE A 106 7.70 -1.53 18.15
CA PHE A 106 8.27 -2.87 18.22
C PHE A 106 9.68 -2.81 18.82
N GLU A 107 10.19 -3.96 19.24
CA GLU A 107 11.56 -4.08 19.73
C GLU A 107 12.53 -4.04 18.53
N PRO A 108 13.39 -3.02 18.40
CA PRO A 108 14.35 -2.96 17.32
C PRO A 108 15.39 -4.08 17.45
N ALA A 109 15.91 -4.54 16.32
CA ALA A 109 17.01 -5.50 16.31
C ALA A 109 18.20 -4.98 17.13
N ARG A 110 18.90 -5.90 17.80
CA ARG A 110 20.07 -5.56 18.61
C ARG A 110 21.23 -5.14 17.71
N VAL A 111 21.45 -3.84 17.65
CA VAL A 111 22.60 -3.21 17.01
C VAL A 111 23.46 -2.53 18.07
N GLY A 112 24.77 -2.39 17.83
CA GLY A 112 25.62 -1.64 18.75
C GLY A 112 25.11 -0.21 18.93
N GLY A 113 25.28 0.40 20.11
CA GLY A 113 24.87 1.78 20.37
C GLY A 113 23.35 2.00 20.46
N ARG A 114 22.89 3.21 20.16
CA ARG A 114 21.46 3.56 20.22
C ARG A 114 20.72 3.05 18.97
N SER A 115 19.62 2.34 19.19
CA SER A 115 18.70 1.86 18.17
C SER A 115 17.31 2.49 18.30
N LEU A 116 16.53 2.44 17.22
CA LEU A 116 15.16 2.93 17.18
C LEU A 116 14.33 2.09 16.21
N ALA A 117 13.14 1.66 16.63
CA ALA A 117 12.15 1.07 15.74
C ALA A 117 11.41 2.18 14.97
N ALA A 118 11.17 1.99 13.69
CA ALA A 118 10.47 2.97 12.85
C ALA A 118 9.48 2.29 11.91
N GLN A 119 8.23 2.73 11.93
CA GLN A 119 7.25 2.44 10.90
C GLN A 119 7.35 3.53 9.82
N VAL A 120 7.67 3.11 8.60
CA VAL A 120 7.87 3.97 7.44
C VAL A 120 6.90 3.57 6.36
N GLU A 121 6.36 4.55 5.65
CA GLU A 121 5.53 4.34 4.49
C GLU A 121 6.32 4.65 3.22
N LEU A 122 6.57 3.64 2.39
CA LEU A 122 7.08 3.80 1.05
C LEU A 122 5.93 4.17 0.12
N ARG A 123 6.10 5.26 -0.63
CA ARG A 123 5.21 5.66 -1.71
C ARG A 123 5.98 5.73 -3.02
N TYR A 124 5.49 5.06 -4.06
CA TYR A 124 6.10 5.14 -5.39
C TYR A 124 5.08 5.15 -6.51
N ARG A 125 5.49 5.68 -7.66
CA ARG A 125 4.70 5.67 -8.91
C ARG A 125 5.57 5.16 -10.04
N LEU A 126 4.98 4.37 -10.93
CA LEU A 126 5.57 3.93 -12.19
C LEU A 126 5.26 4.93 -13.30
N LYS A 127 6.31 5.35 -14.01
CA LYS A 127 6.26 6.39 -15.04
C LYS A 127 5.33 6.00 -16.18
N GLY A 128 4.26 6.79 -16.31
CA GLY A 128 3.28 6.66 -17.38
C GLY A 128 2.19 5.62 -17.11
N TYR A 129 2.13 5.03 -15.91
CA TYR A 129 1.12 4.03 -15.56
C TYR A 129 0.34 4.44 -14.31
N ASP A 130 1.04 4.86 -13.25
CA ASP A 130 0.41 5.17 -11.96
C ASP A 130 -0.05 6.64 -11.89
N THR A 131 -1.34 6.86 -11.67
CA THR A 131 -1.94 8.18 -11.38
C THR A 131 -1.89 8.50 -9.89
N ALA A 132 -2.08 7.50 -9.04
CA ALA A 132 -1.91 7.54 -7.58
C ALA A 132 -0.67 6.72 -7.16
N PRO A 133 -0.08 6.93 -5.98
CA PRO A 133 1.05 6.12 -5.54
C PRO A 133 0.60 4.72 -5.11
N VAL A 134 1.45 3.73 -5.31
CA VAL A 134 1.44 2.53 -4.45
C VAL A 134 1.95 2.93 -3.09
N VAL A 135 1.32 2.43 -2.04
CA VAL A 135 1.67 2.67 -0.64
C VAL A 135 2.01 1.35 0.02
N SER A 136 3.19 1.24 0.62
CA SER A 136 3.67 0.04 1.30
C SER A 136 4.27 0.38 2.66
N ALA A 137 3.87 -0.34 3.70
CA ALA A 137 4.41 -0.17 5.04
C ALA A 137 5.70 -0.97 5.23
N GLN A 138 6.71 -0.33 5.82
CA GLN A 138 8.00 -0.89 6.17
C GLN A 138 8.26 -0.71 7.67
N TYR A 139 8.87 -1.71 8.29
CA TYR A 139 9.22 -1.72 9.71
C TYR A 139 10.73 -1.82 9.83
N LEU A 140 11.39 -0.69 10.09
CA LEU A 140 12.83 -0.55 10.03
C LEU A 140 13.45 -0.45 11.43
N THR A 141 14.53 -1.19 11.65
CA THR A 141 15.46 -0.91 12.75
C THR A 141 16.47 0.13 12.28
N LEU A 142 16.54 1.24 13.01
CA LEU A 142 17.48 2.34 12.77
C LEU A 142 18.59 2.30 13.81
N ALA A 143 19.82 2.56 13.39
CA ALA A 143 20.99 2.65 14.25
C ALA A 143 21.59 4.06 14.22
N ARG A 144 22.00 4.58 15.39
CA ARG A 144 22.69 5.87 15.47
C ARG A 144 24.21 5.68 15.49
N ARG A 145 24.92 6.32 14.55
CA ARG A 145 26.39 6.33 14.44
C ARG A 145 26.87 7.75 14.24
N GLY A 146 27.83 8.21 15.06
CA GLY A 146 28.40 9.56 14.91
C GLY A 146 27.35 10.68 14.87
N GLY A 147 26.24 10.52 15.60
CA GLY A 147 25.13 11.48 15.62
C GLY A 147 24.12 11.38 14.47
N GLN A 148 24.36 10.55 13.45
CA GLN A 148 23.47 10.32 12.31
C GLN A 148 22.72 8.99 12.42
N TRP A 149 21.56 8.89 11.76
CA TRP A 149 20.74 7.68 11.70
C TRP A 149 21.00 6.92 10.40
N TYR A 150 20.96 5.59 10.49
CA TYR A 150 21.15 4.67 9.38
C TYR A 150 20.13 3.54 9.48
N VAL A 151 19.68 3.00 8.35
CA VAL A 151 18.86 1.79 8.34
C VAL A 151 19.77 0.59 8.60
N ALA A 152 19.48 -0.18 9.64
CA ALA A 152 20.32 -1.31 10.06
C ALA A 152 19.66 -2.67 9.83
N SER A 153 18.33 -2.70 9.72
CA SER A 153 17.54 -3.89 9.39
C SER A 153 16.10 -3.50 9.03
N ASP A 154 15.35 -4.39 8.38
CA ASP A 154 13.91 -4.32 8.13
C ASP A 154 13.14 -5.52 8.75
N ASP A 155 13.80 -6.25 9.65
CA ASP A 155 13.30 -7.42 10.36
C ASP A 155 12.46 -7.08 11.61
N GLY A 156 11.85 -5.90 11.67
CA GLY A 156 10.97 -5.55 12.79
C GLY A 156 9.83 -6.58 12.91
N VAL A 157 10.02 -7.62 13.72
CA VAL A 157 9.00 -8.64 13.96
C VAL A 157 7.98 -8.05 14.92
N VAL A 158 6.95 -7.40 14.35
CA VAL A 158 5.74 -7.04 15.09
C VAL A 158 4.79 -8.22 14.96
N ASP A 159 4.58 -9.05 15.99
CA ASP A 159 3.49 -10.05 16.02
C ASP A 159 3.30 -10.85 14.71
N GLY A 160 4.40 -11.32 14.10
CA GLY A 160 4.36 -12.09 12.84
C GLY A 160 4.15 -11.28 11.55
N LYS A 161 4.17 -9.95 11.60
CA LYS A 161 4.03 -9.05 10.44
C LYS A 161 5.39 -8.53 10.01
N ARG A 162 5.89 -8.99 8.86
CA ARG A 162 6.92 -8.26 8.08
C ARG A 162 6.22 -7.18 7.25
N GLY A 163 6.97 -6.17 6.80
CA GLY A 163 6.47 -5.25 5.77
C GLY A 163 6.00 -6.01 4.52
N THR A 164 5.13 -5.42 3.72
CA THR A 164 4.64 -6.04 2.48
C THR A 164 5.79 -6.18 1.49
N GLU A 165 6.19 -7.42 1.20
CA GLU A 165 7.27 -7.71 0.24
C GLU A 165 6.92 -7.07 -1.11
N GLN A 166 7.89 -6.43 -1.74
CA GLN A 166 7.75 -5.88 -3.09
C GLN A 166 8.38 -6.84 -4.10
N LEU A 167 7.97 -6.74 -5.37
CA LEU A 167 8.45 -7.66 -6.40
C LEU A 167 9.98 -7.69 -6.51
N TRP A 168 10.66 -6.55 -6.37
CA TRP A 168 12.12 -6.47 -6.41
C TRP A 168 12.84 -7.08 -5.19
N ASP A 169 12.14 -7.33 -4.08
CA ASP A 169 12.71 -8.03 -2.93
C ASP A 169 12.87 -9.53 -3.24
N GLN A 170 12.11 -10.05 -4.21
CA GLN A 170 12.06 -11.46 -4.60
C GLN A 170 13.13 -11.85 -5.64
N GLY A 171 13.73 -10.87 -6.33
CA GLY A 171 14.66 -11.14 -7.42
C GLY A 171 14.84 -9.97 -8.39
N THR A 172 15.71 -10.14 -9.38
CA THR A 172 15.92 -9.13 -10.42
C THR A 172 14.65 -8.98 -11.24
N VAL A 173 14.16 -7.74 -11.35
CA VAL A 173 12.91 -7.45 -12.07
C VAL A 173 13.18 -7.29 -13.56
N ASP A 174 12.60 -8.18 -14.35
CA ASP A 174 12.50 -8.04 -15.79
C ASP A 174 11.29 -7.19 -16.16
N VAL A 175 11.52 -6.22 -17.06
CA VAL A 175 10.47 -5.30 -17.52
C VAL A 175 10.15 -5.54 -18.98
N VAL A 176 8.85 -5.73 -19.26
CA VAL A 176 8.29 -5.78 -20.60
C VAL A 176 7.22 -4.70 -20.74
N ARG A 177 7.43 -3.78 -21.69
CA ARG A 177 6.45 -2.76 -22.06
C ARG A 177 5.60 -3.25 -23.22
N GLY A 178 4.29 -3.14 -23.07
CA GLY A 178 3.29 -3.23 -24.12
C GLY A 178 2.83 -1.85 -24.59
N ALA A 179 1.82 -1.82 -25.45
CA ALA A 179 1.14 -0.59 -25.90
C ALA A 179 0.37 0.08 -24.74
N HIS A 180 -0.32 -0.73 -23.93
CA HIS A 180 -1.14 -0.29 -22.81
C HIS A 180 -0.69 -0.89 -21.47
N SER A 181 0.21 -1.87 -21.49
CA SER A 181 0.63 -2.62 -20.31
C SER A 181 2.09 -2.38 -19.91
N LEU A 182 2.37 -2.57 -18.62
CA LEU A 182 3.71 -2.76 -18.06
C LEU A 182 3.72 -4.09 -17.32
N VAL A 183 4.52 -5.04 -17.78
CA VAL A 183 4.70 -6.32 -17.09
C VAL A 183 6.04 -6.31 -16.37
N LEU A 184 6.00 -6.55 -15.06
CA LEU A 184 7.14 -6.71 -14.19
C LEU A 184 7.21 -8.17 -13.76
N GLY A 185 8.32 -8.86 -14.06
CA GLY A 185 8.48 -10.27 -13.75
C GLY A 185 9.74 -10.57 -12.96
N VAL A 186 9.71 -11.61 -12.12
CA VAL A 186 10.88 -12.12 -11.41
C VAL A 186 10.98 -13.63 -11.62
N GLY A 187 12.15 -14.10 -12.08
CA GLY A 187 12.39 -15.53 -12.30
C GLY A 187 11.53 -16.12 -13.42
N GLN A 188 11.05 -15.30 -14.36
CA GLN A 188 10.19 -15.69 -15.47
C GLN A 188 10.93 -15.58 -16.80
N ASP A 189 10.59 -16.46 -17.76
CA ASP A 189 11.07 -16.30 -19.12
C ASP A 189 10.46 -15.04 -19.77
N ARG A 190 11.28 -14.25 -20.45
CA ARG A 190 10.85 -12.99 -21.09
C ARG A 190 9.72 -13.19 -22.13
N ARG A 191 9.63 -14.37 -22.77
CA ARG A 191 8.54 -14.74 -23.68
C ARG A 191 7.22 -14.89 -22.93
N VAL A 192 7.23 -15.45 -21.71
CA VAL A 192 6.04 -15.53 -20.84
C VAL A 192 5.58 -14.12 -20.49
N LEU A 193 6.49 -13.25 -20.06
CA LEU A 193 6.15 -11.85 -19.74
C LEU A 193 5.60 -11.10 -20.96
N ARG A 194 6.13 -11.35 -22.16
CA ARG A 194 5.60 -10.79 -23.41
C ARG A 194 4.19 -11.30 -23.70
N ALA A 195 3.92 -12.59 -23.56
CA ALA A 195 2.59 -13.14 -23.78
C ALA A 195 1.53 -12.57 -22.80
N VAL A 196 1.93 -12.31 -21.55
CA VAL A 196 1.09 -11.61 -20.57
C VAL A 196 0.84 -10.16 -21.03
N ALA A 197 1.87 -9.45 -21.47
CA ALA A 197 1.75 -8.07 -21.97
C ALA A 197 0.80 -7.99 -23.18
N ASP A 198 0.94 -8.90 -24.16
CA ASP A 198 0.09 -8.95 -25.35
C ASP A 198 -1.38 -9.25 -24.98
N THR A 199 -1.60 -10.02 -23.90
CA THR A 199 -2.95 -10.29 -23.40
C THR A 199 -3.55 -9.08 -22.71
N ALA A 200 -2.79 -8.39 -21.87
CA ALA A 200 -3.19 -7.16 -21.22
C ALA A 200 -3.45 -6.02 -22.22
N ASP A 201 -2.62 -5.89 -23.26
CA ASP A 201 -2.79 -4.90 -24.33
C ASP A 201 -4.07 -5.10 -25.14
N ARG A 202 -4.59 -6.33 -25.22
CA ARG A 202 -5.90 -6.62 -25.83
C ARG A 202 -7.07 -6.32 -24.89
N ALA A 203 -6.87 -6.42 -23.58
CA ALA A 203 -7.92 -6.18 -22.59
C ALA A 203 -8.27 -4.68 -22.48
N VAL A 204 -7.25 -3.82 -22.47
CA VAL A 204 -7.44 -2.38 -22.24
C VAL A 204 -8.39 -1.71 -23.25
N PRO A 205 -8.28 -1.92 -24.58
CA PRO A 205 -9.23 -1.36 -25.52
C PRO A 205 -10.65 -1.87 -25.29
N VAL A 206 -10.86 -3.12 -24.89
CA VAL A 206 -12.21 -3.64 -24.58
C VAL A 206 -12.84 -2.79 -23.48
N LEU A 207 -12.10 -2.53 -22.40
CA LEU A 207 -12.58 -1.68 -21.30
C LEU A 207 -12.83 -0.24 -21.74
N GLY A 208 -11.98 0.32 -22.61
CA GLY A 208 -12.19 1.66 -23.20
C GLY A 208 -13.49 1.80 -24.01
N HIS A 209 -14.07 0.71 -24.52
CA HIS A 209 -15.35 0.74 -25.23
C HIS A 209 -16.56 0.48 -24.34
N VAL A 210 -16.41 -0.30 -23.26
CA VAL A 210 -17.55 -0.75 -22.43
C VAL A 210 -17.70 0.04 -21.14
N TRP A 211 -16.61 0.62 -20.63
CA TRP A 211 -16.63 1.42 -19.41
C TRP A 211 -16.70 2.90 -19.77
N PRO A 212 -17.78 3.62 -19.40
CA PRO A 212 -18.02 4.98 -19.88
C PRO A 212 -17.23 6.05 -19.13
N GLN A 213 -16.65 5.72 -17.97
CA GLN A 213 -15.90 6.68 -17.15
C GLN A 213 -14.42 6.70 -17.57
N GLU A 214 -13.79 7.86 -17.37
CA GLU A 214 -12.35 7.99 -17.58
C GLU A 214 -11.56 7.14 -16.56
N TRP A 215 -10.52 6.49 -17.06
CA TRP A 215 -9.53 5.77 -16.27
C TRP A 215 -8.18 5.84 -17.01
N ALA A 216 -7.10 5.37 -16.39
CA ALA A 216 -5.74 5.55 -16.94
C ALA A 216 -5.52 4.91 -18.33
N GLY A 217 -6.38 3.98 -18.75
CA GLY A 217 -6.26 3.27 -20.02
C GLY A 217 -4.94 2.48 -20.13
N ARG A 218 -4.43 2.05 -18.97
CA ARG A 218 -3.15 1.34 -18.81
C ARG A 218 -3.22 0.41 -17.62
N VAL A 219 -2.44 -0.66 -17.65
CA VAL A 219 -2.40 -1.68 -16.60
C VAL A 219 -0.97 -2.09 -16.26
N VAL A 220 -0.71 -2.31 -14.97
CA VAL A 220 0.55 -2.87 -14.48
C VAL A 220 0.28 -4.31 -14.04
N VAL A 221 1.06 -5.25 -14.57
CA VAL A 221 0.94 -6.68 -14.24
C VAL A 221 2.24 -7.15 -13.60
N GLU A 222 2.15 -7.79 -12.44
CA GLU A 222 3.27 -8.40 -11.73
C GLU A 222 3.22 -9.92 -11.88
N VAL A 223 4.35 -10.53 -12.23
CA VAL A 223 4.49 -11.98 -12.45
C VAL A 223 5.61 -12.51 -11.56
N PRO A 224 5.32 -12.89 -10.31
CA PRO A 224 6.28 -13.50 -9.40
C PRO A 224 6.70 -14.91 -9.87
N ALA A 225 7.72 -15.48 -9.25
CA ALA A 225 8.26 -16.78 -9.63
C ALA A 225 7.37 -17.98 -9.26
N SER A 226 6.47 -17.83 -8.27
CA SER A 226 5.61 -18.91 -7.76
C SER A 226 4.37 -18.37 -7.04
N LEU A 227 3.42 -19.26 -6.72
CA LEU A 227 2.27 -18.93 -5.87
C LEU A 227 2.70 -18.46 -4.47
N GLY A 228 3.72 -19.08 -3.88
CA GLY A 228 4.25 -18.65 -2.58
C GLY A 228 4.79 -17.21 -2.62
N ARG A 229 5.45 -16.84 -3.73
CA ARG A 229 5.95 -15.49 -3.95
C ARG A 229 4.83 -14.48 -4.23
N MET A 230 3.80 -14.88 -4.97
CA MET A 230 2.58 -14.07 -5.09
C MET A 230 1.94 -13.80 -3.73
N ALA A 231 1.79 -14.81 -2.90
CA ALA A 231 1.16 -14.66 -1.59
C ALA A 231 1.93 -13.69 -0.68
N ALA A 232 3.26 -13.68 -0.78
CA ALA A 232 4.11 -12.74 -0.05
C ALA A 232 3.93 -11.28 -0.49
N LEU A 233 3.71 -11.01 -1.79
CA LEU A 233 3.34 -9.67 -2.30
C LEU A 233 2.00 -9.20 -1.73
N LEU A 234 1.09 -10.15 -1.46
CA LEU A 234 -0.25 -9.89 -0.92
C LEU A 234 -0.27 -9.87 0.61
N GLY A 235 0.85 -10.15 1.29
CA GLY A 235 0.90 -10.26 2.75
C GLY A 235 0.03 -11.40 3.30
N ALA A 236 -0.19 -12.45 2.52
CA ALA A 236 -1.18 -13.50 2.80
C ALA A 236 -0.59 -14.91 2.62
N SER A 237 -1.36 -15.94 2.99
CA SER A 237 -0.94 -17.34 2.82
C SER A 237 -1.23 -17.85 1.40
N ALA A 238 -0.36 -18.72 0.89
CA ALA A 238 -0.50 -19.30 -0.44
C ALA A 238 -1.78 -20.11 -0.64
N ASP A 239 -2.28 -20.76 0.42
CA ASP A 239 -3.48 -21.59 0.35
C ASP A 239 -4.73 -20.79 -0.06
N GLY A 240 -4.81 -19.51 0.32
CA GLY A 240 -5.93 -18.64 -0.04
C GLY A 240 -6.02 -18.30 -1.54
N TYR A 241 -4.94 -18.49 -2.30
CA TYR A 241 -4.84 -18.14 -3.71
C TYR A 241 -4.62 -19.34 -4.63
N ARG A 242 -4.63 -20.56 -4.08
CA ARG A 242 -4.50 -21.78 -4.89
C ARG A 242 -5.67 -21.86 -5.88
N GLY A 243 -5.36 -21.98 -7.17
CA GLY A 243 -6.36 -22.04 -8.25
C GLY A 243 -6.89 -20.68 -8.71
N ILE A 244 -6.50 -19.58 -8.06
CA ILE A 244 -6.78 -18.22 -8.54
C ILE A 244 -5.65 -17.81 -9.47
N ALA A 245 -5.96 -17.49 -10.74
CA ALA A 245 -4.96 -17.27 -11.78
C ALA A 245 -4.34 -15.87 -11.77
N ALA A 246 -5.07 -14.87 -11.29
CA ALA A 246 -4.58 -13.52 -11.06
C ALA A 246 -5.48 -12.82 -10.04
N VAL A 247 -4.99 -11.73 -9.44
CA VAL A 247 -5.77 -10.84 -8.57
C VAL A 247 -5.38 -9.39 -8.81
N THR A 248 -6.30 -8.46 -8.62
CA THR A 248 -6.02 -7.03 -8.65
C THR A 248 -5.89 -6.49 -7.22
N THR A 249 -4.74 -5.90 -6.89
CA THR A 249 -4.51 -5.19 -5.63
C THR A 249 -4.91 -3.73 -5.76
N GLY A 250 -5.15 -3.06 -4.64
CA GLY A 250 -5.58 -1.66 -4.59
C GLY A 250 -6.79 -1.49 -3.67
N GLU A 251 -6.66 -1.92 -2.41
CA GLU A 251 -7.77 -2.10 -1.44
C GLU A 251 -8.94 -1.15 -1.60
N VAL A 252 -10.13 -1.75 -1.67
CA VAL A 252 -11.37 -1.06 -1.43
C VAL A 252 -11.41 -0.62 0.06
N GLY A 253 -11.08 0.64 0.36
CA GLY A 253 -11.23 1.20 1.71
C GLY A 253 -9.95 1.32 2.56
N GLY A 254 -8.77 1.40 1.95
CA GLY A 254 -7.55 1.82 2.66
C GLY A 254 -7.76 3.18 3.35
N ALA A 255 -7.20 3.35 4.54
CA ALA A 255 -7.45 4.49 5.45
C ALA A 255 -6.82 5.84 5.02
N GLY A 256 -6.82 6.16 3.73
CA GLY A 256 -6.33 7.43 3.19
C GLY A 256 -7.25 7.99 2.11
N ASP A 257 -7.17 9.30 1.89
CA ASP A 257 -8.01 10.04 0.94
C ASP A 257 -7.75 9.70 -0.54
N GLU A 258 -6.66 8.98 -0.85
CA GLU A 258 -6.30 8.56 -2.21
C GLU A 258 -6.42 7.04 -2.38
N THR A 259 -7.07 6.58 -3.44
CA THR A 259 -7.07 5.17 -3.83
C THR A 259 -5.68 4.79 -4.36
N PRO A 260 -4.96 3.82 -3.76
CA PRO A 260 -3.63 3.43 -4.21
C PRO A 260 -3.64 2.93 -5.67
N ALA A 261 -2.50 3.02 -6.36
CA ALA A 261 -2.39 2.43 -7.68
C ALA A 261 -2.54 0.90 -7.65
N ASP A 262 -3.28 0.36 -8.62
CA ASP A 262 -3.57 -1.05 -8.71
C ASP A 262 -2.39 -1.87 -9.29
N ARG A 263 -2.29 -3.14 -8.90
CA ARG A 263 -1.44 -4.14 -9.54
C ARG A 263 -2.24 -5.39 -9.86
N VAL A 264 -2.17 -5.86 -11.09
CA VAL A 264 -2.64 -7.21 -11.44
C VAL A 264 -1.52 -8.19 -11.15
N ILE A 265 -1.65 -9.02 -10.12
CA ILE A 265 -0.63 -10.01 -9.75
C ILE A 265 -1.06 -11.38 -10.27
N VAL A 266 -0.22 -11.99 -11.12
CA VAL A 266 -0.48 -13.30 -11.74
C VAL A 266 0.01 -14.42 -10.83
N ASN A 267 -0.81 -15.46 -10.67
CA ASN A 267 -0.36 -16.74 -10.14
C ASN A 267 0.24 -17.57 -11.29
N PRO A 268 1.57 -17.70 -11.39
CA PRO A 268 2.18 -18.39 -12.53
C PRO A 268 1.73 -19.86 -12.66
N GLU A 269 1.48 -20.54 -11.54
CA GLU A 269 1.10 -21.96 -11.51
C GLU A 269 -0.32 -22.20 -12.04
N ALA A 270 -1.28 -21.34 -11.68
CA ALA A 270 -2.65 -21.43 -12.18
C ALA A 270 -2.80 -20.79 -13.57
N TYR A 271 -2.02 -19.76 -13.89
CA TYR A 271 -2.11 -19.07 -15.18
C TYR A 271 -1.52 -19.91 -16.33
N GLN A 272 -0.46 -20.66 -16.08
CA GLN A 272 0.19 -21.49 -17.10
C GLN A 272 -0.70 -22.64 -17.58
N VAL A 273 -1.58 -23.18 -16.72
CA VAL A 273 -2.49 -24.29 -17.09
C VAL A 273 -3.68 -23.82 -17.93
N LEU A 274 -3.96 -22.51 -17.98
CA LEU A 274 -5.00 -21.95 -18.81
C LEU A 274 -4.60 -21.97 -20.29
N GLY A 275 -5.54 -22.31 -21.17
CA GLY A 275 -5.41 -22.01 -22.60
C GLY A 275 -5.57 -20.51 -22.88
N ASP A 276 -5.27 -20.08 -24.11
CA ASP A 276 -5.25 -18.66 -24.50
C ASP A 276 -6.56 -17.92 -24.21
N PHE A 277 -7.69 -18.61 -24.33
CA PHE A 277 -8.98 -18.05 -23.97
C PHE A 277 -9.11 -17.77 -22.46
N GLY A 278 -8.77 -18.74 -21.62
CA GLY A 278 -8.82 -18.58 -20.16
C GLY A 278 -7.89 -17.46 -19.69
N ARG A 279 -6.67 -17.40 -20.24
CA ARG A 279 -5.71 -16.32 -19.98
C ARG A 279 -6.27 -14.94 -20.34
N ARG A 280 -6.95 -14.83 -21.48
CA ARG A 280 -7.62 -13.60 -21.92
C ARG A 280 -8.76 -13.21 -20.98
N VAL A 281 -9.63 -14.15 -20.64
CA VAL A 281 -10.75 -13.92 -19.71
C VAL A 281 -10.22 -13.39 -18.39
N VAL A 282 -9.25 -14.07 -17.78
CA VAL A 282 -8.66 -13.67 -16.49
C VAL A 282 -8.04 -12.27 -16.54
N ILE A 283 -7.13 -12.00 -17.48
CA ILE A 283 -6.49 -10.67 -17.53
C ILE A 283 -7.50 -9.57 -17.85
N THR A 284 -8.52 -9.85 -18.64
CA THR A 284 -9.58 -8.88 -18.95
C THR A 284 -10.47 -8.62 -17.73
N HIS A 285 -10.80 -9.66 -16.97
CA HIS A 285 -11.49 -9.56 -15.67
C HIS A 285 -10.68 -8.68 -14.71
N GLU A 286 -9.40 -8.96 -14.50
CA GLU A 286 -8.55 -8.14 -13.62
C GLU A 286 -8.40 -6.69 -14.11
N THR A 287 -8.29 -6.49 -15.43
CA THR A 287 -8.25 -5.14 -16.01
C THR A 287 -9.56 -4.38 -15.78
N ALA A 288 -10.69 -5.07 -15.67
CA ALA A 288 -11.98 -4.44 -15.35
C ALA A 288 -12.00 -3.88 -13.93
N HIS A 289 -11.39 -4.57 -12.96
CA HIS A 289 -11.22 -4.04 -11.59
C HIS A 289 -10.39 -2.76 -11.58
N VAL A 290 -9.28 -2.72 -12.34
CA VAL A 290 -8.46 -1.50 -12.52
C VAL A 290 -9.27 -0.36 -13.14
N ALA A 291 -10.02 -0.63 -14.21
CA ALA A 291 -10.82 0.38 -14.91
C ALA A 291 -11.95 0.96 -14.04
N THR A 292 -12.50 0.14 -13.14
CA THR A 292 -13.66 0.51 -12.31
C THR A 292 -13.30 0.98 -10.92
N ARG A 293 -12.01 0.97 -10.54
CA ARG A 293 -11.50 1.25 -9.19
C ARG A 293 -12.08 2.52 -8.55
N THR A 294 -12.15 3.62 -9.29
CA THR A 294 -12.68 4.90 -8.76
C THR A 294 -14.20 4.92 -8.59
N ALA A 295 -14.91 3.97 -9.20
CA ALA A 295 -16.36 3.82 -9.11
C ALA A 295 -16.80 2.69 -8.15
N THR A 296 -15.86 1.95 -7.58
CA THR A 296 -16.14 0.87 -6.62
C THR A 296 -15.67 1.24 -5.20
N SER A 297 -16.44 0.85 -4.20
CA SER A 297 -16.18 1.08 -2.77
C SER A 297 -16.58 -0.15 -1.94
N ALA A 298 -16.35 -0.10 -0.62
CA ALA A 298 -16.66 -1.25 0.24
C ALA A 298 -18.16 -1.54 0.30
N SER A 299 -18.98 -0.57 -0.13
CA SER A 299 -20.42 -0.68 -0.25
C SER A 299 -20.89 -1.17 -1.63
N THR A 300 -20.00 -1.30 -2.61
CA THR A 300 -20.35 -1.84 -3.94
C THR A 300 -20.76 -3.31 -3.78
N PRO A 301 -21.96 -3.71 -4.25
CA PRO A 301 -22.38 -5.10 -4.18
C PRO A 301 -21.42 -6.01 -4.95
N LEU A 302 -21.00 -7.11 -4.33
CA LEU A 302 -20.05 -8.05 -4.94
C LEU A 302 -20.52 -8.57 -6.30
N TRP A 303 -21.82 -8.89 -6.43
CA TRP A 303 -22.40 -9.35 -7.69
C TRP A 303 -22.22 -8.34 -8.83
N LEU A 304 -22.20 -7.04 -8.52
CA LEU A 304 -22.03 -5.99 -9.50
C LEU A 304 -20.56 -5.84 -9.90
N SER A 305 -19.65 -5.83 -8.92
CA SER A 305 -18.21 -5.72 -9.17
C SER A 305 -17.68 -6.94 -9.93
N GLU A 306 -17.86 -8.14 -9.38
CA GLU A 306 -17.37 -9.38 -9.98
C GLU A 306 -18.16 -9.73 -11.25
N GLY A 307 -19.49 -9.52 -11.24
CA GLY A 307 -20.33 -9.82 -12.40
C GLY A 307 -20.00 -8.92 -13.60
N PHE A 308 -19.65 -7.65 -13.38
CA PHE A 308 -19.15 -6.79 -14.45
C PHE A 308 -17.81 -7.30 -14.98
N ALA A 309 -16.85 -7.60 -14.10
CA ALA A 309 -15.53 -8.09 -14.49
C ALA A 309 -15.61 -9.40 -15.30
N ASP A 310 -16.45 -10.35 -14.87
CA ASP A 310 -16.73 -11.59 -15.60
C ASP A 310 -17.40 -11.33 -16.95
N TRP A 311 -18.46 -10.50 -16.96
CA TRP A 311 -19.17 -10.20 -18.18
C TRP A 311 -18.24 -9.58 -19.24
N VAL A 312 -17.35 -8.67 -18.85
CA VAL A 312 -16.34 -8.10 -19.76
C VAL A 312 -15.33 -9.17 -20.18
N GLY A 313 -14.83 -9.99 -19.25
CA GLY A 313 -13.86 -11.05 -19.54
C GLY A 313 -14.37 -12.06 -20.58
N TYR A 314 -15.65 -12.41 -20.52
CA TYR A 314 -16.29 -13.33 -21.45
C TYR A 314 -16.83 -12.68 -22.72
N ARG A 315 -16.81 -11.34 -22.83
CA ARG A 315 -17.26 -10.58 -24.01
C ARG A 315 -16.25 -10.69 -25.17
N THR A 316 -16.07 -11.91 -25.67
CA THR A 316 -15.26 -12.21 -26.86
C THR A 316 -16.17 -12.33 -28.09
N PRO A 317 -15.95 -11.56 -29.17
CA PRO A 317 -16.69 -11.72 -30.42
C PRO A 317 -16.64 -13.17 -30.94
N GLY A 318 -17.78 -13.70 -31.37
CA GLY A 318 -17.87 -15.00 -32.03
C GLY A 318 -17.98 -16.23 -31.13
N ARG A 319 -18.17 -16.06 -29.81
CA ARG A 319 -18.50 -17.18 -28.90
C ARG A 319 -19.90 -17.04 -28.33
N THR A 320 -20.62 -18.16 -28.31
CA THR A 320 -21.96 -18.26 -27.74
C THR A 320 -21.89 -18.55 -26.24
N PRO A 321 -22.92 -18.20 -25.45
CA PRO A 321 -23.00 -18.58 -24.04
C PRO A 321 -22.81 -20.08 -23.79
N ARG A 322 -23.23 -20.93 -24.75
CA ARG A 322 -23.07 -22.39 -24.68
C ARG A 322 -21.62 -22.86 -24.82
N GLN A 323 -20.75 -22.07 -25.46
CA GLN A 323 -19.30 -22.32 -25.56
C GLN A 323 -18.52 -21.75 -24.37
N ILE A 324 -19.16 -20.88 -23.57
CA ILE A 324 -18.57 -20.18 -22.43
C ILE A 324 -18.92 -20.89 -21.12
N ALA A 325 -20.17 -21.33 -20.97
CA ALA A 325 -20.58 -22.11 -19.81
C ALA A 325 -19.83 -23.45 -19.77
N PRO A 326 -19.34 -23.90 -18.60
CA PRO A 326 -18.91 -25.29 -18.46
C PRO A 326 -20.07 -26.18 -18.88
N SER A 327 -19.77 -27.32 -19.52
CA SER A 327 -20.79 -28.29 -19.91
C SER A 327 -21.64 -28.63 -18.67
N SER A 328 -22.89 -28.16 -18.63
CA SER A 328 -23.78 -28.47 -17.52
C SER A 328 -23.89 -29.99 -17.40
N PRO A 329 -23.85 -30.55 -16.17
CA PRO A 329 -24.38 -31.88 -15.99
C PRO A 329 -25.85 -31.85 -16.42
N THR A 330 -26.30 -32.97 -17.00
CA THR A 330 -27.63 -33.26 -17.56
C THR A 330 -28.75 -32.40 -16.94
N PRO A 331 -29.64 -31.78 -17.74
CA PRO A 331 -30.69 -30.93 -17.20
C PRO A 331 -31.55 -31.72 -16.21
N SER A 332 -31.70 -31.19 -14.99
CA SER A 332 -32.67 -31.72 -14.02
C SER A 332 -34.09 -31.57 -14.58
N PRO A 333 -34.98 -32.56 -14.36
CA PRO A 333 -36.36 -32.46 -14.79
C PRO A 333 -37.06 -31.23 -14.16
N PRO A 334 -38.03 -30.62 -14.87
CA PRO A 334 -38.75 -29.45 -14.38
C PRO A 334 -39.39 -29.75 -13.02
N GLY A 335 -39.18 -28.87 -12.05
CA GLY A 335 -39.72 -29.00 -10.68
C GLY A 335 -38.71 -29.47 -9.62
N THR A 336 -37.48 -29.82 -10.00
CA THR A 336 -36.41 -30.08 -9.02
C THR A 336 -35.46 -28.89 -8.95
N CYS A 337 -35.61 -28.06 -7.91
CA CYS A 337 -34.57 -27.13 -7.51
C CYS A 337 -33.40 -27.97 -6.97
N PRO A 338 -32.16 -27.83 -7.49
CA PRO A 338 -31.02 -28.49 -6.87
C PRO A 338 -30.99 -28.11 -5.38
N PRO A 339 -30.77 -29.05 -4.45
CA PRO A 339 -30.49 -28.67 -3.07
C PRO A 339 -29.33 -27.68 -3.11
N ARG A 340 -29.35 -26.63 -2.27
CA ARG A 340 -28.31 -25.58 -2.19
C ARG A 340 -26.92 -26.23 -2.19
N SER A 341 -26.35 -26.44 -3.36
CA SER A 341 -24.97 -26.84 -3.51
C SER A 341 -24.21 -25.57 -3.19
N ARG A 342 -23.30 -25.62 -2.21
CA ARG A 342 -22.25 -24.61 -2.11
C ARG A 342 -21.66 -24.51 -3.50
N ALA A 343 -21.83 -23.35 -4.14
CA ALA A 343 -21.10 -23.04 -5.36
C ALA A 343 -19.64 -23.33 -5.05
N THR A 344 -19.12 -24.40 -5.64
CA THR A 344 -17.69 -24.63 -5.68
C THR A 344 -17.20 -23.64 -6.72
N PRO A 345 -16.33 -22.67 -6.37
CA PRO A 345 -15.85 -21.69 -7.31
C PRO A 345 -15.00 -22.44 -8.35
N THR A 346 -15.60 -22.71 -9.50
CA THR A 346 -14.95 -23.30 -10.67
C THR A 346 -15.10 -22.36 -11.84
N SER A 347 -14.59 -21.16 -11.66
CA SER A 347 -14.20 -20.20 -12.71
C SER A 347 -13.65 -18.98 -12.01
N ALA A 348 -12.49 -18.49 -12.48
CA ALA A 348 -11.77 -17.28 -12.08
C ALA A 348 -12.38 -16.47 -10.91
N SER A 349 -11.70 -16.49 -9.75
CA SER A 349 -11.89 -15.56 -8.63
C SER A 349 -13.23 -15.63 -7.89
N ALA A 350 -13.28 -16.47 -6.85
CA ALA A 350 -14.14 -16.21 -5.70
C ALA A 350 -13.46 -16.76 -4.44
N ALA A 351 -12.40 -16.09 -4.01
CA ALA A 351 -11.99 -16.11 -2.61
C ALA A 351 -11.37 -14.76 -2.24
N THR A 352 -12.16 -13.92 -1.58
CA THR A 352 -11.61 -12.89 -0.68
C THR A 352 -11.50 -13.54 0.69
N PRO A 353 -10.31 -13.82 1.24
CA PRO A 353 -10.21 -14.15 2.65
C PRO A 353 -10.48 -12.87 3.46
N THR A 354 -11.60 -12.83 4.19
CA THR A 354 -11.83 -11.83 5.23
C THR A 354 -10.81 -12.06 6.35
N ALA A 355 -9.68 -11.35 6.31
CA ALA A 355 -8.75 -11.27 7.42
C ALA A 355 -8.87 -9.88 8.06
N SER A 356 -9.94 -9.68 8.84
CA SER A 356 -10.01 -8.58 9.80
C SER A 356 -9.68 -9.16 11.19
N PRO A 357 -8.57 -8.77 11.84
CA PRO A 357 -8.33 -9.18 13.22
C PRO A 357 -9.30 -8.42 14.11
N ALA A 358 -10.27 -9.12 14.68
CA ALA A 358 -11.12 -8.58 15.72
C ALA A 358 -10.25 -8.15 16.92
N PRO A 359 -10.50 -6.97 17.54
CA PRO A 359 -9.80 -6.57 18.74
C PRO A 359 -10.32 -7.40 19.93
N MET A 360 -9.56 -8.41 20.35
CA MET A 360 -9.73 -8.97 21.69
C MET A 360 -9.10 -8.01 22.70
N ASN A 361 -9.92 -7.17 23.31
CA ASN A 361 -9.58 -6.48 24.55
C ASN A 361 -10.77 -6.56 25.51
N ARG A 362 -10.63 -7.40 26.54
CA ARG A 362 -10.61 -6.92 27.93
C ARG A 362 -10.24 -8.06 28.87
N ALA A 363 -9.05 -7.93 29.43
CA ALA A 363 -8.72 -8.48 30.73
C ALA A 363 -9.82 -8.08 31.73
N GLY A 364 -10.29 -9.07 32.50
CA GLY A 364 -11.08 -8.82 33.69
C GLY A 364 -10.25 -8.04 34.69
N SER A 365 -10.84 -6.98 35.25
CA SER A 365 -10.45 -6.46 36.54
C SER A 365 -11.40 -7.02 37.61
N PRO A 366 -10.91 -7.27 38.83
CA PRO A 366 -11.63 -8.00 39.86
C PRO A 366 -12.55 -7.10 40.70
N ALA A 367 -13.65 -7.65 41.20
CA ALA A 367 -14.36 -7.14 42.38
C ALA A 367 -15.31 -8.22 42.93
N ALA A 368 -14.85 -8.95 43.95
CA ALA A 368 -15.56 -9.37 45.17
C ALA A 368 -14.74 -10.47 45.85
#